data_AF-A0A416SV85-F1
#
_entry.id   AF-A0A416SV85-F1
#
_cell.length_a   1.000
_cell.length_b   1.000
_cell.length_c   1.000
_cell.angle_alpha   90.00
_cell.angle_beta   90.00
_cell.angle_gamma   90.00
#
_symmetry.space_group_name_H-M   'P 1'
#
loop_
_entity.id
_entity.type
_entity.pdbx_description
1 polymer ?
#
loop_
_entity_poly.entity_id
_entity_poly.type
_entity_poly.pdbx_seq_one_letter_code
_entity_poly.pdbx_strand_id
1 'polypeptide(L)'
;MANSKLNKIVTKVMDDIQDGTTKCEHCPYCGEKIIYTKNKITGNMVPCRCKCEEKREEEEEKRRIEEERKNLIIKAKYECFNHKSMWKQTFEKYNGLNAKMYVAKDYVANWEKMYEHN
;
A
#
# COMPACT_ATOMS: atom_id res chain seq x y z
N MET A 1 26.00 13.34 -9.40
CA MET A 1 26.23 12.30 -10.44
C MET A 1 26.36 10.87 -9.89
N ALA A 2 26.46 10.65 -8.56
CA ALA A 2 26.58 9.29 -7.99
C ALA A 2 25.29 8.44 -8.04
N ASN A 3 24.10 9.04 -7.90
CA ASN A 3 22.81 8.32 -7.87
C ASN A 3 22.45 7.58 -9.17
N SER A 4 22.85 8.11 -10.34
CA SER A 4 22.52 7.47 -11.62
C SER A 4 23.27 6.15 -11.82
N LYS A 5 24.51 6.07 -11.33
CA LYS A 5 25.35 4.88 -11.48
C LYS A 5 24.94 3.77 -10.52
N LEU A 6 24.58 4.13 -9.27
CA LEU A 6 24.05 3.19 -8.29
C LEU A 6 22.71 2.59 -8.75
N ASN A 7 21.77 3.43 -9.23
CA ASN A 7 20.49 2.96 -9.73
C ASN A 7 20.62 2.00 -10.93
N LYS A 8 21.54 2.26 -11.86
CA LYS A 8 21.83 1.38 -13.00
C LYS A 8 22.43 0.02 -12.59
N ILE A 9 23.24 0.01 -11.52
CA ILE A 9 23.82 -1.23 -10.98
C ILE A 9 22.73 -2.05 -10.29
N VAL A 10 21.88 -1.40 -9.47
CA VAL A 10 20.77 -2.06 -8.78
C VAL A 10 19.80 -2.67 -9.79
N THR A 11 19.40 -1.94 -10.84
CA THR A 11 18.50 -2.48 -11.87
C THR A 11 19.10 -3.67 -12.60
N LYS A 12 20.39 -3.61 -12.98
CA LYS A 12 21.06 -4.71 -13.67
C LYS A 12 21.14 -5.98 -12.80
N VAL A 13 21.48 -5.83 -11.51
CA VAL A 13 21.53 -6.97 -10.58
C VAL A 13 20.14 -7.56 -10.37
N MET A 14 19.08 -6.75 -10.38
CA MET A 14 17.70 -7.25 -10.29
C MET A 14 17.29 -8.06 -11.53
N ASP A 15 17.64 -7.58 -12.73
CA ASP A 15 17.38 -8.28 -13.99
C ASP A 15 18.12 -9.64 -14.02
N ASP A 16 19.39 -9.67 -13.59
CA ASP A 16 20.22 -10.89 -13.51
C ASP A 16 19.70 -11.90 -12.45
N ILE A 17 19.00 -11.43 -11.41
CA ILE A 17 18.33 -12.28 -10.40
C ILE A 17 17.03 -12.87 -10.98
N GLN A 18 16.32 -12.13 -11.83
CA GLN A 18 15.08 -12.55 -12.48
C GLN A 18 15.31 -13.70 -13.47
N ASP A 19 16.48 -13.74 -14.12
CA ASP A 19 16.92 -14.80 -15.03
C ASP A 19 17.45 -16.07 -14.33
N GLY A 20 17.46 -16.10 -12.99
CA GLY A 20 17.76 -17.29 -12.19
C GLY A 20 19.20 -17.83 -12.29
N THR A 21 20.09 -17.13 -12.98
CA THR A 21 21.45 -17.59 -13.33
C THR A 21 22.52 -17.12 -12.35
N THR A 22 22.28 -16.07 -11.56
CA THR A 22 23.27 -15.52 -10.62
C THR A 22 22.74 -15.51 -9.18
N LYS A 23 23.37 -16.29 -8.30
CA LYS A 23 23.15 -16.20 -6.84
C LYS A 23 23.84 -14.93 -6.33
N CYS A 24 23.07 -13.91 -5.99
CA CYS A 24 23.61 -12.70 -5.40
C CYS A 24 24.08 -13.00 -3.96
N GLU A 25 25.37 -12.78 -3.65
CA GLU A 25 25.90 -13.00 -2.30
C GLU A 25 25.51 -11.88 -1.32
N HIS A 26 25.14 -10.70 -1.84
CA HIS A 26 24.81 -9.51 -1.06
C HIS A 26 23.51 -8.89 -1.59
N CYS A 27 22.69 -8.31 -0.71
CA CYS A 27 21.49 -7.61 -1.12
C CYS A 27 21.86 -6.41 -2.00
N PRO A 28 21.28 -6.26 -3.21
CA PRO A 28 21.63 -5.15 -4.09
C PRO A 28 21.21 -3.77 -3.54
N TYR A 29 20.35 -3.73 -2.53
CA TYR A 29 19.83 -2.50 -1.95
C TYR A 29 20.61 -2.01 -0.73
N CYS A 30 20.86 -2.89 0.26
CA CYS A 30 21.61 -2.54 1.47
C CYS A 30 23.07 -3.00 1.45
N GLY A 31 23.47 -3.88 0.52
CA GLY A 31 24.82 -4.45 0.48
C GLY A 31 25.10 -5.51 1.55
N GLU A 32 24.14 -5.82 2.43
CA GLU A 32 24.30 -6.86 3.46
C GLU A 32 24.34 -8.25 2.84
N LYS A 33 25.13 -9.16 3.45
CA LYS A 33 25.27 -10.54 2.97
C LYS A 33 23.93 -11.28 3.04
N ILE A 34 23.57 -11.98 1.96
CA ILE A 34 22.38 -12.82 1.92
C ILE A 34 22.68 -14.11 2.68
N ILE A 35 21.94 -14.34 3.76
CA ILE A 35 21.98 -15.58 4.53
C ILE A 35 20.95 -16.52 3.91
N TYR A 36 21.28 -17.79 3.74
CA TYR A 36 20.33 -18.80 3.26
C TYR A 36 19.94 -19.75 4.38
N THR A 37 18.67 -20.14 4.41
CA THR A 37 18.13 -21.13 5.34
C THR A 37 17.40 -22.24 4.60
N LYS A 38 17.31 -23.43 5.19
CA LYS A 38 16.60 -24.56 4.59
C LYS A 38 15.11 -24.41 4.81
N ASN A 39 14.34 -24.32 3.73
CA ASN A 39 12.88 -24.32 3.78
C ASN A 39 12.40 -25.68 4.34
N LYS A 40 11.62 -25.65 5.43
CA LYS A 40 11.16 -26.86 6.12
C LYS A 40 10.15 -27.68 5.31
N ILE A 41 9.48 -27.06 4.35
CA ILE A 41 8.45 -27.69 3.50
C ILE A 41 9.11 -28.28 2.25
N THR A 42 9.87 -27.47 1.51
CA THR A 42 10.44 -27.89 0.22
C THR A 42 11.84 -28.49 0.33
N GLY A 43 12.52 -28.32 1.47
CA GLY A 43 13.90 -28.75 1.68
C GLY A 43 14.95 -27.91 0.95
N ASN A 44 14.54 -26.93 0.13
CA ASN A 44 15.42 -26.08 -0.65
C ASN A 44 16.03 -24.96 0.20
N MET A 45 17.26 -24.54 -0.14
CA MET A 45 17.87 -23.35 0.45
C MET A 45 17.19 -22.10 -0.10
N VAL A 46 16.61 -21.29 0.78
CA VAL A 46 15.95 -20.03 0.44
C VAL A 46 16.68 -18.87 1.13
N PRO A 47 16.77 -17.69 0.51
CA PRO A 47 17.36 -16.52 1.16
C PRO A 47 16.50 -16.10 2.35
N CYS A 48 17.16 -15.73 3.46
CA CYS A 48 16.54 -15.04 4.58
C CYS A 48 16.16 -13.63 4.14
N ARG A 49 14.99 -13.17 4.58
CA ARG A 49 14.52 -11.80 4.31
C ARG A 49 15.48 -10.79 4.93
N CYS A 50 15.86 -9.79 4.14
CA CYS A 50 16.60 -8.62 4.62
C CYS A 50 15.62 -7.47 4.90
N LYS A 51 16.04 -6.48 5.71
CA LYS A 51 15.21 -5.31 6.06
C LYS A 51 14.69 -4.53 4.84
N CYS A 52 15.43 -4.53 3.73
CA CYS A 52 14.98 -3.89 2.49
C CYS A 52 13.80 -4.63 1.86
N GLU A 53 13.79 -5.95 1.92
CA GLU A 53 12.72 -6.78 1.40
C GLU A 53 11.48 -6.67 2.28
N GLU A 54 11.65 -6.75 3.61
CA GLU A 54 10.58 -6.52 4.59
C GLU A 54 9.89 -5.17 4.35
N LYS A 55 10.67 -4.09 4.21
CA LYS A 55 10.13 -2.75 3.95
C LYS A 55 9.34 -2.69 2.64
N ARG A 56 9.81 -3.35 1.57
CA ARG A 56 9.08 -3.37 0.29
C ARG A 56 7.77 -4.13 0.41
N GLU A 57 7.77 -5.29 1.06
CA GLU A 57 6.58 -6.07 1.33
C GLU A 57 5.58 -5.28 2.17
N GLU A 58 6.02 -4.58 3.21
CA GLU A 58 5.18 -3.69 4.01
C GLU A 58 4.57 -2.55 3.19
N GLU A 59 5.36 -1.92 2.32
CA GLU A 59 4.87 -0.86 1.43
C GLU A 59 3.87 -1.42 0.40
N GLU A 60 4.09 -2.62 -0.12
CA GLU A 60 3.18 -3.30 -1.03
C GLU A 60 1.88 -3.69 -0.35
N GLU A 61 1.95 -4.24 0.86
CA GLU A 61 0.81 -4.54 1.70
C GLU A 61 -0.04 -3.29 1.97
N LYS A 62 0.60 -2.18 2.37
CA LYS A 62 -0.08 -0.90 2.57
C LYS A 62 -0.76 -0.41 1.29
N ARG A 63 -0.12 -0.56 0.13
CA ARG A 63 -0.73 -0.22 -1.17
C ARG A 63 -1.95 -1.10 -1.45
N ARG A 64 -1.86 -2.41 -1.21
CA ARG A 64 -2.97 -3.35 -1.43
C ARG A 64 -4.17 -3.02 -0.55
N ILE A 65 -3.94 -2.78 0.75
CA ILE A 65 -5.01 -2.41 1.70
C ILE A 65 -5.69 -1.11 1.26
N GLU A 66 -4.91 -0.09 0.87
CA GLU A 66 -5.45 1.19 0.44
C GLU A 66 -6.22 1.08 -0.89
N GLU A 67 -5.75 0.23 -1.81
CA GLU A 67 -6.44 -0.06 -3.06
C GLU A 67 -7.77 -0.80 -2.82
N GLU A 68 -7.77 -1.81 -1.95
CA GLU A 68 -8.98 -2.52 -1.54
C GLU A 68 -10.01 -1.56 -0.91
N ARG A 69 -9.55 -0.69 0.00
CA ARG A 69 -10.40 0.35 0.61
C ARG A 69 -11.00 1.27 -0.46
N LYS A 70 -10.21 1.74 -1.43
CA LYS A 70 -10.72 2.58 -2.53
C LYS A 70 -11.74 1.85 -3.37
N ASN A 71 -11.51 0.58 -3.68
CA ASN A 71 -12.43 -0.25 -4.46
C ASN A 71 -13.76 -0.45 -3.73
N LEU A 72 -13.73 -0.69 -2.41
CA LEU A 72 -14.93 -0.75 -1.58
C LEU A 72 -15.74 0.55 -1.63
N ILE A 73 -15.06 1.70 -1.51
CA ILE A 73 -15.71 3.01 -1.62
C ILE A 73 -16.32 3.22 -3.01
N ILE A 74 -15.60 2.86 -4.08
CA ILE A 74 -16.10 3.00 -5.46
C ILE A 74 -17.33 2.12 -5.67
N LYS A 75 -17.30 0.87 -5.20
CA LYS A 75 -18.42 -0.05 -5.29
C LYS A 75 -19.65 0.49 -4.56
N ALA A 76 -19.49 0.95 -3.31
CA ALA A 76 -20.58 1.56 -2.55
C ALA A 76 -21.15 2.81 -3.24
N LYS A 77 -20.29 3.65 -3.83
CA LYS A 77 -20.74 4.81 -4.62
C LYS A 77 -21.53 4.41 -5.86
N TYR A 78 -21.16 3.31 -6.51
CA TYR A 78 -21.87 2.79 -7.67
C TYR A 78 -23.24 2.21 -7.31
N GLU A 79 -23.33 1.52 -6.17
CA GLU A 79 -24.58 0.93 -5.69
C GLU A 79 -25.56 1.97 -5.15
N CYS A 80 -25.08 3.00 -4.45
CA CYS A 80 -25.94 3.95 -3.75
C CYS A 80 -26.29 5.22 -4.53
N PHE A 81 -25.49 5.63 -5.52
CA PHE A 81 -25.71 6.90 -6.22
C PHE A 81 -26.13 6.71 -7.68
N ASN A 82 -27.28 7.28 -8.04
CA ASN A 82 -27.80 7.28 -9.40
C ASN A 82 -27.00 8.17 -10.36
N HIS A 83 -26.34 9.21 -9.86
CA HIS A 83 -25.61 10.17 -10.70
C HIS A 83 -24.16 10.33 -10.25
N LYS A 84 -23.23 10.29 -11.22
CA LYS A 84 -21.77 10.43 -10.97
C LYS A 84 -21.39 11.80 -10.40
N SER A 85 -22.23 12.83 -10.57
CA SER A 85 -22.05 14.14 -9.93
C SER A 85 -22.09 14.04 -8.40
N MET A 86 -22.87 13.11 -7.85
CA MET A 86 -22.98 12.87 -6.40
C MET A 86 -21.68 12.32 -5.81
N TRP A 87 -20.86 11.62 -6.60
CA TRP A 87 -19.61 11.02 -6.14
C TRP A 87 -18.55 12.06 -5.72
N LYS A 88 -18.69 13.30 -6.23
CA LYS A 88 -17.81 14.43 -5.99
C LYS A 88 -18.33 15.37 -4.90
N GLN A 89 -19.49 15.08 -4.32
CA GLN A 89 -20.07 15.88 -3.24
C GLN A 89 -19.22 15.72 -1.98
N THR A 90 -18.96 16.84 -1.31
CA THR A 90 -18.25 16.93 -0.03
C THR A 90 -18.99 17.91 0.87
N PHE A 91 -18.66 17.92 2.16
CA PHE A 91 -19.26 18.86 3.12
C PHE A 91 -19.04 20.33 2.75
N GLU A 92 -17.93 20.65 2.07
CA GLU A 92 -17.58 22.00 1.60
C GLU A 92 -18.30 22.37 0.31
N LYS A 93 -18.53 21.38 -0.57
CA LYS A 93 -19.22 21.59 -1.86
C LYS A 93 -20.74 21.54 -1.75
N TYR A 94 -21.25 21.21 -0.58
CA TYR A 94 -22.68 21.12 -0.35
C TYR A 94 -23.33 22.51 -0.36
N ASN A 95 -24.42 22.65 -1.10
CA ASN A 95 -25.12 23.93 -1.31
C ASN A 95 -26.00 24.39 -0.13
N GLY A 96 -25.98 23.66 1.00
CA GLY A 96 -26.65 24.06 2.24
C GLY A 96 -28.17 23.84 2.29
N LEU A 97 -28.77 23.21 1.28
CA LEU A 97 -30.23 23.06 1.18
C LEU A 97 -30.85 22.16 2.27
N ASN A 98 -30.11 21.18 2.77
CA ASN A 98 -30.56 20.26 3.81
C ASN A 98 -30.11 20.78 5.18
N ALA A 99 -31.07 21.24 5.97
CA ALA A 99 -30.81 21.67 7.34
C ALA A 99 -30.11 20.59 8.17
N LYS A 100 -30.35 19.29 7.95
CA LYS A 100 -29.67 18.21 8.71
C LYS A 100 -28.16 18.11 8.46
N MET A 101 -27.62 18.89 7.52
CA MET A 101 -26.18 18.89 7.23
C MET A 101 -25.33 19.34 8.42
N TYR A 102 -25.84 20.24 9.30
CA TYR A 102 -25.08 20.62 10.51
C TYR A 102 -24.94 19.43 11.48
N VAL A 103 -25.96 18.60 11.62
CA VAL A 103 -25.94 17.40 12.48
C VAL A 103 -24.89 16.42 11.96
N ALA A 104 -24.86 16.20 10.64
CA ALA A 104 -23.87 15.31 10.03
C ALA A 104 -22.43 15.84 10.21
N LYS A 105 -22.22 17.16 10.09
CA LYS A 105 -20.91 17.79 10.35
C LYS A 105 -20.49 17.63 11.81
N ASP A 106 -21.38 17.89 12.75
CA ASP A 106 -21.13 17.76 14.18
C ASP A 106 -20.82 16.31 14.58
N TYR A 107 -21.58 15.35 14.05
CA TYR A 107 -21.36 13.92 14.26
C TYR A 107 -19.96 13.48 13.80
N VAL A 108 -19.53 13.92 12.60
CA VAL A 108 -18.18 13.60 12.08
C VAL A 108 -17.09 14.28 12.92
N ALA A 109 -17.30 15.52 13.35
CA ALA A 109 -16.35 16.23 14.21
C ALA A 109 -16.19 15.57 15.59
N ASN A 110 -17.26 14.95 16.10
CA ASN A 110 -17.30 14.27 17.39
C ASN A 110 -17.25 12.73 17.26
N TRP A 111 -16.76 12.20 16.14
CA TRP A 111 -16.85 10.78 15.80
C TRP A 111 -16.36 9.85 16.92
N GLU A 112 -15.22 10.14 17.55
CA GLU A 112 -14.66 9.31 18.62
C GLU A 112 -15.64 9.11 19.79
N LYS A 113 -16.30 10.19 20.23
CA LYS A 113 -17.30 10.15 21.33
C LYS A 113 -18.60 9.46 20.91
N MET A 114 -19.01 9.68 19.66
CA MET A 114 -20.27 9.15 19.14
C MET A 114 -20.18 7.66 18.82
N TYR A 115 -19.00 7.17 18.42
CA TYR A 115 -18.77 5.77 18.09
C TYR A 115 -18.81 4.86 19.33
N GLU A 116 -18.40 5.35 20.50
CA GLU A 116 -18.49 4.61 21.76
C GLU A 116 -19.94 4.29 22.19
N HIS A 117 -20.93 4.98 21.63
CA HIS A 117 -22.35 4.86 22.00
C HIS A 117 -23.24 4.25 20.89
N ASN A 118 -22.65 3.78 19.78
CA ASN A 118 -23.34 3.20 18.62
C ASN A 118 -23.06 1.70 18.48
#